data_AF-A0A2E0BSV0-F1
#
_entry.id   AF-A0A2E0BSV0-F1
#
_cell.length_a   1.000
_cell.length_b   1.000
_cell.length_c   1.000
_cell.angle_alpha   90.00
_cell.angle_beta   90.00
_cell.angle_gamma   90.00
#
_symmetry.space_group_name_H-M   'P 1'
#
loop_
_entity.id
_entity.type
_entity.pdbx_description
1 polymer ?
#
loop_
_entity_poly.entity_id
_entity_poly.type
_entity_poly.pdbx_seq_one_letter_code
_entity_poly.pdbx_strand_id
1 'polypeptide(L)'
;MTRERLDEIIKESLRDWFKKENWVRINTSGNITGPCGTMKKGKPTTRCLPKKKAQSLTKAERKATVAKKVRGSKKGKQFVRNTKKAKFKKK
;
A
#
# COMPACT_ATOMS: atom_id res chain seq x y z
N MET A 1 10.67 -27.41 14.00
CA MET A 1 9.38 -27.02 13.38
C MET A 1 8.32 -27.91 14.00
N THR A 2 7.27 -27.38 14.64
CA THR A 2 6.22 -28.20 15.27
C THR A 2 5.24 -28.71 14.22
N ARG A 3 4.57 -29.86 14.46
CA ARG A 3 3.56 -30.42 13.54
C ARG A 3 2.44 -29.41 13.26
N GLU A 4 2.03 -28.66 14.27
CA GLU A 4 1.02 -27.59 14.17
C GLU A 4 1.43 -26.50 13.17
N ARG A 5 2.71 -26.10 13.18
CA ARG A 5 3.23 -25.08 12.28
C ARG A 5 3.38 -25.58 10.84
N LEU A 6 3.56 -26.89 10.65
CA LEU A 6 3.55 -27.55 9.35
C LEU A 6 2.13 -27.59 8.77
N ASP A 7 1.14 -27.97 9.58
CA ASP A 7 -0.28 -27.97 9.21
C ASP A 7 -0.78 -26.57 8.86
N GLU A 8 -0.34 -25.55 9.60
CA GLU A 8 -0.69 -24.15 9.34
C GLU A 8 -0.15 -23.66 7.99
N ILE A 9 1.08 -24.06 7.62
CA ILE A 9 1.69 -23.74 6.32
C ILE A 9 0.98 -24.50 5.18
N ILE A 10 0.62 -25.77 5.38
CA ILE A 10 -0.05 -26.61 4.37
C ILE A 10 -1.50 -26.16 4.15
N LYS A 11 -2.20 -25.74 5.20
CA LYS A 11 -3.55 -25.14 5.11
C LYS A 11 -3.54 -23.68 4.68
N GLU A 12 -2.38 -23.03 4.63
CA GLU A 12 -2.28 -21.63 4.22
C GLU A 12 -2.67 -21.49 2.74
N SER A 13 -3.84 -20.93 2.48
CA SER A 13 -4.25 -20.63 1.12
C SER A 13 -3.52 -19.38 0.60
N LEU A 14 -3.31 -19.27 -0.71
CA LEU A 14 -2.89 -18.00 -1.35
C LEU A 14 -3.73 -16.81 -0.87
N ARG A 15 -5.02 -17.07 -0.57
CA ARG A 15 -5.96 -16.09 -0.04
C ARG A 15 -5.55 -15.57 1.34
N ASP A 16 -5.05 -16.43 2.22
CA ASP A 16 -4.64 -16.06 3.56
C ASP A 16 -3.28 -15.35 3.56
N TRP A 17 -2.41 -15.72 2.63
CA TRP A 17 -1.18 -14.99 2.35
C TRP A 17 -1.46 -13.52 1.96
N PHE A 18 -2.48 -13.26 1.14
CA PHE A 18 -2.94 -11.90 0.82
C PHE A 18 -3.59 -11.17 2.01
N LYS A 19 -4.27 -11.89 2.92
CA LYS A 19 -4.90 -11.29 4.12
C LYS A 19 -3.89 -10.90 5.19
N LYS A 20 -2.70 -11.54 5.22
CA LYS A 20 -1.64 -11.23 6.19
C LYS A 20 -1.15 -9.78 6.12
N GLU A 21 -1.26 -9.14 4.95
CA GLU A 21 -0.85 -7.74 4.79
C GLU A 21 -2.06 -6.81 4.59
N ASN A 22 -2.36 -6.01 5.61
CA ASN A 22 -3.38 -4.97 5.50
C ASN A 22 -2.83 -3.76 4.75
N TRP A 23 -3.11 -3.66 3.45
CA TRP A 23 -2.75 -2.52 2.60
C TRP A 23 -3.89 -1.52 2.47
N VAL A 24 -3.58 -0.24 2.66
CA VAL A 24 -4.56 0.86 2.62
C VAL A 24 -4.28 1.84 1.50
N ARG A 25 -5.33 2.47 0.99
CA ARG A 25 -5.29 3.52 -0.03
C ARG A 25 -5.21 4.90 0.63
N ILE A 26 -4.33 5.74 0.09
CA ILE A 26 -4.21 7.14 0.51
C ILE A 26 -4.73 8.05 -0.62
N ASN A 27 -5.67 8.93 -0.31
CA ASN A 27 -6.20 9.88 -1.28
C ASN A 27 -5.27 11.08 -1.54
N THR A 28 -5.61 11.92 -2.51
CA THR A 28 -4.84 13.12 -2.88
C THR A 28 -4.73 14.15 -1.76
N SER A 29 -5.63 14.11 -0.78
CA SER A 29 -5.60 14.97 0.43
C SER A 29 -4.73 14.40 1.55
N GLY A 30 -4.16 13.20 1.39
CA GLY A 30 -3.34 12.52 2.40
C GLY A 30 -4.13 11.69 3.42
N ASN A 31 -5.45 11.53 3.26
CA ASN A 31 -6.29 10.72 4.13
C ASN A 31 -6.18 9.23 3.76
N ILE A 32 -6.29 8.36 4.75
CA ILE A 32 -6.43 6.91 4.53
C ILE A 32 -7.91 6.64 4.28
N THR A 33 -8.25 6.07 3.12
CA THR A 33 -9.64 6.01 2.62
C THR A 33 -10.15 4.60 2.39
N GLY A 34 -9.58 3.60 3.08
CA GLY A 34 -10.00 2.20 2.98
C GLY A 34 -8.94 1.28 2.35
N PRO A 35 -9.33 0.05 2.00
CA PRO A 35 -8.40 -0.96 1.48
C PRO A 35 -7.81 -0.56 0.12
N CYS A 36 -6.59 -1.02 -0.14
CA CYS A 36 -5.96 -0.87 -1.46
C CYS A 36 -6.83 -1.52 -2.56
N GLY A 37 -6.74 -1.02 -3.79
CA GLY A 37 -7.48 -1.55 -4.94
C GLY A 37 -8.91 -1.03 -5.10
N THR A 38 -9.49 -0.37 -4.11
CA THR A 38 -10.87 0.18 -4.14
C THR A 38 -11.02 1.52 -4.90
N MET A 39 -10.11 1.81 -5.83
CA MET A 39 -10.12 3.10 -6.52
C MET A 39 -11.16 3.11 -7.65
N LYS A 40 -12.05 4.11 -7.67
CA LYS A 40 -13.00 4.31 -8.76
C LYS A 40 -12.28 4.63 -10.08
N LYS A 41 -12.79 4.09 -11.20
CA LYS A 41 -12.29 4.34 -12.56
C LYS A 41 -12.33 5.85 -12.87
N GLY A 42 -11.36 6.33 -13.67
CA GLY A 42 -11.27 7.74 -14.07
C GLY A 42 -10.76 8.71 -13.00
N LYS A 43 -10.43 8.24 -11.79
CA LYS A 43 -9.83 9.09 -10.75
C LYS A 43 -8.30 9.08 -10.80
N PRO A 44 -7.64 10.15 -10.29
CA PRO A 44 -6.17 10.23 -10.28
C PRO A 44 -5.54 9.04 -9.57
N THR A 45 -4.39 8.58 -10.07
CA THR A 45 -3.68 7.45 -9.47
C THR A 45 -3.29 7.75 -8.03
N THR A 46 -3.80 6.95 -7.11
CA THR A 46 -3.47 7.04 -5.69
C THR A 46 -2.37 6.05 -5.33
N ARG A 47 -1.85 6.13 -4.10
CA ARG A 47 -0.80 5.24 -3.62
C ARG A 47 -1.34 4.33 -2.53
N CYS A 48 -0.97 3.05 -2.59
CA CYS A 48 -1.19 2.09 -1.52
C CYS A 48 0.07 1.94 -0.67
N LEU A 49 -0.12 1.75 0.64
CA LEU A 49 0.93 1.42 1.60
C LEU A 49 0.39 0.41 2.62
N PRO A 50 1.25 -0.40 3.27
CA PRO A 50 0.85 -1.15 4.44
C PRO A 50 0.27 -0.23 5.51
N LYS A 51 -0.81 -0.63 6.19
CA LYS A 51 -1.56 0.19 7.16
C LYS A 51 -0.64 0.80 8.23
N LYS A 52 0.23 -0.02 8.83
CA LYS A 52 1.23 0.43 9.82
C LYS A 52 2.11 1.55 9.26
N LYS A 53 2.57 1.41 8.01
CA LYS A 53 3.41 2.43 7.36
C LYS A 53 2.61 3.70 7.06
N ALA A 54 1.38 3.58 6.56
CA ALA A 54 0.53 4.73 6.31
C ALA A 54 0.22 5.52 7.60
N GLN A 55 0.01 4.83 8.72
CA GLN A 55 -0.23 5.45 10.03
C GLN A 55 1.03 6.11 10.61
N SER A 56 2.22 5.57 10.35
CA SER A 56 3.49 6.20 10.77
C SER A 56 3.81 7.53 10.07
N LEU A 57 3.08 7.87 9.01
CA LEU A 57 3.31 9.07 8.22
C LEU A 57 2.32 10.18 8.62
N THR A 58 2.83 11.40 8.71
CA THR A 58 1.98 12.59 8.82
C THR A 58 1.08 12.72 7.60
N LYS A 59 -0.03 13.45 7.75
CA LYS A 59 -0.95 13.73 6.63
C LYS A 59 -0.23 14.41 5.46
N ALA A 60 0.71 15.31 5.76
CA ALA A 60 1.54 15.99 4.76
C ALA A 60 2.45 15.01 3.99
N GLU A 61 3.10 14.08 4.69
CA GLU A 61 3.96 13.06 4.05
C GLU A 61 3.16 12.09 3.19
N ARG A 62 1.96 11.71 3.65
CA ARG A 62 1.00 10.92 2.89
C ARG A 62 0.58 11.64 1.61
N LYS A 63 0.22 12.93 1.72
CA LYS A 63 -0.11 13.78 0.57
C LYS A 63 1.07 13.86 -0.43
N ALA A 64 2.28 14.09 0.07
CA ALA A 64 3.48 14.20 -0.77
C ALA A 64 3.76 12.93 -1.58
N THR A 65 3.55 11.74 -0.99
CA THR A 65 3.78 10.49 -1.71
C THR A 65 2.72 10.20 -2.78
N VAL A 66 1.47 10.59 -2.54
CA VAL A 66 0.41 10.51 -3.55
C VAL A 66 0.67 11.52 -4.67
N ALA A 67 1.00 12.77 -4.34
CA ALA A 67 1.35 13.79 -5.33
C ALA A 67 2.50 13.35 -6.24
N LYS A 68 3.53 12.72 -5.68
CA LYS A 68 4.63 12.13 -6.47
C LYS A 68 4.14 11.06 -7.44
N LYS A 69 3.22 10.18 -7.01
CA LYS A 69 2.63 9.14 -7.88
C LYS A 69 1.80 9.76 -9.00
N VAL A 70 0.90 10.70 -8.68
CA VAL A 70 0.08 11.42 -9.66
C VAL A 70 0.95 12.09 -10.72
N ARG A 71 1.96 12.86 -10.30
CA ARG A 71 2.89 13.54 -11.23
C ARG A 71 3.63 12.55 -12.13
N GLY A 72 4.05 11.39 -11.60
CA GLY A 72 4.70 10.36 -12.40
C GLY A 72 3.75 9.70 -13.40
N SER A 73 2.52 9.39 -12.98
CA SER A 73 1.49 8.84 -13.87
C SER A 73 1.11 9.82 -14.99
N LYS A 74 0.97 11.11 -14.69
CA LYS A 74 0.74 12.15 -15.72
C LYS A 74 1.86 12.23 -16.76
N LYS A 75 3.08 11.84 -16.38
CA LYS A 75 4.25 11.77 -17.28
C LYS A 75 4.40 10.40 -17.97
N GLY A 76 3.38 9.55 -17.95
CA GLY A 76 3.42 8.22 -18.59
C GLY A 76 4.36 7.21 -17.92
N LYS A 77 4.86 7.47 -16.71
CA LYS A 77 5.80 6.56 -16.06
C LYS A 77 5.12 5.27 -15.60
N GLN A 78 5.57 4.12 -16.10
CA GLN A 78 5.15 2.79 -15.65
C GLN A 78 5.43 2.61 -14.14
N PHE A 79 6.64 2.94 -13.70
CA PHE A 79 7.03 2.84 -12.30
C PHE A 79 7.36 4.21 -11.67
N VAL A 80 6.81 4.44 -10.47
CA VAL A 80 7.09 5.66 -9.70
C VAL A 80 7.52 5.28 -8.29
N ARG A 81 8.81 5.50 -7.99
CA ARG A 81 9.38 5.28 -6.66
C ARG A 81 8.65 6.07 -5.58
N ASN A 82 8.59 5.49 -4.38
CA ASN A 82 8.04 6.14 -3.19
C ASN A 82 8.85 7.38 -2.77
N THR A 83 8.30 8.19 -1.86
CA THR A 83 9.13 9.19 -1.15
C THR A 83 10.07 8.48 -0.16
N LYS A 84 11.16 9.14 0.25
CA LYS A 84 12.14 8.55 1.18
C LYS A 84 11.45 8.04 2.45
N LYS A 85 10.59 8.87 3.07
CA LYS A 85 9.84 8.53 4.28
C LYS A 85 8.79 7.44 4.09
N ALA A 86 8.11 7.40 2.93
CA ALA A 86 7.09 6.40 2.66
C ALA A 86 7.66 5.08 2.11
N LYS A 87 8.97 4.99 1.84
CA LYS A 87 9.63 3.77 1.40
C LYS A 87 9.34 2.65 2.40
N PHE A 88 8.94 1.50 1.88
CA PHE A 88 8.66 0.30 2.64
C PHE A 88 9.48 -0.83 2.03
N LYS A 89 10.11 -1.62 2.90
CA LYS A 89 10.72 -2.90 2.60
C LYS A 89 10.21 -3.84 3.69
N LYS A 90 9.72 -5.02 3.30
CA LYS A 90 9.48 -6.10 4.24
C LYS A 90 10.86 -6.49 4.81
N LYS A 91 10.94 -6.59 6.13
CA LYS A 91 12.13 -7.16 6.79
C LYS A 91 12.06 -8.67 6.67
#